data_AF-A0A972RQV9-F1
#
_entry.id   AF-A0A972RQV9-F1
#
_cell.length_a   1.000
_cell.length_b   1.000
_cell.length_c   1.000
_cell.angle_alpha   90.00
_cell.angle_beta   90.00
_cell.angle_gamma   90.00
#
_symmetry.space_group_name_H-M   'P 1'
#
loop_
_entity.id
_entity.type
_entity.pdbx_description
1 polymer ?
#
loop_
_entity_poly.entity_id
_entity_poly.type
_entity_poly.pdbx_seq_one_letter_code
_entity_poly.pdbx_strand_id
1 'polypeptide(L)' 'MQKTAMDVLDEIRQEVKEVLKKHNLKWTKLNVWETSDGFIAIIETPDLKDDIKAISISRKLEKELNDPTVTLSILPTE' A
#
# COMPACT_ATOMS: atom_id res chain seq x y z
N MET A 1 -1.65 -13.22 23.86
CA MET A 1 -0.52 -12.39 23.40
C MET A 1 -1.13 -11.24 22.63
N GLN A 2 -0.98 -10.01 23.12
CA GLN A 2 -1.65 -8.83 22.55
C GLN A 2 -0.75 -8.29 21.43
N LYS A 3 -1.02 -8.63 20.16
CA LYS A 3 -0.41 -7.92 19.03
C LYS A 3 -0.84 -6.46 19.17
N THR A 4 0.11 -5.56 19.38
CA THR A 4 -0.18 -4.14 19.59
C THR A 4 -0.51 -3.54 18.23
N ALA A 5 -1.37 -2.51 18.12
CA ALA A 5 -1.74 -1.90 16.83
C ALA A 5 -0.52 -1.46 15.99
N MET A 6 0.58 -1.07 16.65
CA MET A 6 1.87 -0.79 15.99
C MET A 6 2.47 -1.99 15.24
N ASP A 7 2.30 -3.21 15.77
CA ASP A 7 2.84 -4.45 15.19
C ASP A 7 2.12 -4.79 13.88
N VAL A 8 0.79 -4.58 13.84
CA VAL A 8 -0.04 -4.78 12.66
C VAL A 8 0.27 -3.76 11.56
N LEU A 9 0.47 -2.49 11.93
CA LEU A 9 0.85 -1.45 10.96
C LEU A 9 2.22 -1.71 10.33
N ASP A 10 3.19 -2.24 11.09
CA ASP A 10 4.49 -2.60 10.53
C ASP A 10 4.37 -3.85 9.63
N GLU A 11 3.60 -4.86 10.03
CA GLU A 11 3.30 -6.06 9.24
C GLU A 11 2.74 -5.68 7.86
N ILE A 12 1.66 -4.89 7.82
CA ILE A 12 1.06 -4.39 6.58
C ILE A 12 2.07 -3.59 5.76
N ARG A 13 2.87 -2.73 6.41
CA ARG A 13 3.90 -1.95 5.72
C ARG A 13 4.96 -2.85 5.08
N GLN A 14 5.37 -3.95 5.72
CA GLN A 14 6.32 -4.90 5.14
C GLN A 14 5.69 -5.62 3.94
N GLU A 15 4.47 -6.13 4.07
CA GLU A 15 3.75 -6.82 2.98
C GLU A 15 3.60 -5.91 1.76
N VAL A 16 3.17 -4.65 1.97
CA VAL A 16 3.08 -3.65 0.90
C VAL A 16 4.44 -3.41 0.24
N LYS A 17 5.53 -3.33 1.00
CA LYS A 17 6.88 -3.18 0.43
C LYS A 17 7.29 -4.39 -0.41
N GLU A 18 6.99 -5.60 0.04
CA GLU A 18 7.32 -6.82 -0.71
C GLU A 18 6.56 -6.87 -2.03
N VAL A 19 5.27 -6.54 -1.99
CA VAL A 19 4.42 -6.42 -3.18
C VAL A 19 4.97 -5.36 -4.14
N LEU A 20 5.30 -4.15 -3.66
CA LEU A 20 5.89 -3.11 -4.52
C LEU A 20 7.22 -3.54 -5.15
N LYS A 21 8.12 -4.18 -4.38
CA LYS A 21 9.40 -4.71 -4.87
C LYS A 21 9.19 -5.78 -5.95
N LYS A 22 8.22 -6.68 -5.76
CA LYS A 22 7.89 -7.74 -6.72
C LYS A 22 7.49 -7.16 -8.08
N HIS A 23 6.81 -6.02 -8.11
CA HIS A 23 6.45 -5.30 -9.34
C HIS A 23 7.52 -4.34 -9.85
N ASN A 24 8.70 -4.28 -9.23
CA ASN A 24 9.76 -3.32 -9.53
C ASN A 24 9.26 -1.85 -9.51
N LEU A 25 8.24 -1.56 -8.71
CA LEU A 25 7.73 -0.20 -8.54
C LEU A 25 8.67 0.55 -7.60
N LYS A 26 9.14 1.73 -8.01
CA LYS A 26 9.81 2.65 -7.09
C LYS A 26 8.75 3.43 -6.33
N TRP A 27 9.03 3.77 -5.08
CA TRP A 27 8.18 4.67 -4.30
C TRP A 27 9.06 5.67 -3.55
N THR A 28 8.59 6.91 -3.46
CA THR A 28 9.22 7.97 -2.68
C THR A 28 8.70 7.97 -1.25
N LYS A 29 7.42 7.61 -1.07
CA LYS A 29 6.77 7.58 0.24
C LYS A 29 5.87 6.36 0.36
N LEU A 30 5.88 5.78 1.56
CA LEU A 30 4.95 4.73 1.96
C LEU A 30 4.50 5.03 3.38
N ASN A 31 3.23 5.39 3.52
CA ASN A 31 2.61 5.57 4.81
C ASN A 31 1.48 4.56 4.99
N VAL A 32 1.36 4.04 6.20
CA VAL A 32 0.27 3.13 6.57
C VAL A 32 -0.36 3.69 7.83
N TRP A 33 -1.68 3.72 7.88
CA TRP A 33 -2.44 4.14 9.04
C TRP A 33 -3.70 3.31 9.20
N GLU A 34 -4.11 3.18 10.45
CA GLU A 34 -5.35 2.54 10.84
C GLU A 34 -6.51 3.52 10.63
N THR A 35 -7.62 3.00 10.14
CA THR A 35 -8.89 3.70 10.00
C THR A 35 -9.99 2.91 10.70
N SER A 36 -11.16 3.51 10.90
CA SER A 36 -12.31 2.82 11.51
C SER A 36 -12.77 1.58 10.75
N ASP A 37 -12.46 1.51 9.45
CA ASP A 37 -12.85 0.43 8.53
C ASP A 37 -11.72 -0.58 8.26
N GLY A 38 -10.52 -0.36 8.82
CA GLY A 38 -9.36 -1.24 8.62
C GLY A 38 -8.05 -0.44 8.53
N PHE A 39 -7.33 -0.59 7.43
CA PHE A 39 -6.03 0.04 7.21
C PHE A 39 -5.94 0.66 5.82
N ILE A 40 -5.23 1.78 5.73
CA ILE A 40 -4.94 2.42 4.45
C ILE A 40 -3.43 2.54 4.31
N ALA A 41 -2.90 2.10 3.17
CA ALA A 41 -1.54 2.38 2.76
C ALA A 41 -1.53 3.38 1.60
N ILE A 42 -0.90 4.53 1.80
CA ILE A 42 -0.65 5.50 0.74
C ILE A 42 0.79 5.39 0.25
N ILE A 43 0.91 5.24 -1.06
CA ILE A 43 2.18 5.03 -1.76
C ILE A 43 2.34 6.14 -2.80
N GLU A 44 3.38 6.95 -2.66
CA GLU A 44 3.74 7.93 -3.69
C GLU A 44 4.82 7.32 -4.57
N THR A 45 4.56 7.26 -5.89
CA THR A 45 5.46 6.62 -6.85
C THR A 45 5.79 7.54 -8.03
N PRO A 46 7.08 7.69 -8.39
CA PRO A 46 7.48 8.46 -9.57
C PRO A 46 7.37 7.64 -10.86
N ASP A 47 7.13 6.33 -10.77
CA ASP A 47 6.92 5.45 -11.92
C ASP A 47 5.57 5.69 -12.60
N LEU A 48 4.62 6.33 -11.90
CA LEU A 48 3.31 6.66 -12.43
C LEU A 48 3.18 8.14 -12.67
N LYS A 49 2.66 8.47 -13.85
CA LYS A 49 2.34 9.83 -14.30
C LYS A 49 0.86 10.01 -14.62
N ASP A 50 0.07 8.96 -14.41
CA ASP A 50 -1.31 8.86 -14.86
C ASP A 50 -2.16 8.22 -13.75
N ASP A 51 -3.23 8.91 -13.36
CA ASP A 51 -4.12 8.49 -12.28
C ASP A 51 -4.84 7.16 -12.59
N ILE A 52 -5.15 6.89 -13.86
CA ILE A 52 -5.83 5.64 -14.26
C ILE A 52 -4.89 4.46 -14.04
N LYS A 53 -3.61 4.62 -14.38
CA LYS A 53 -2.60 3.59 -14.08
C LYS A 53 -2.40 3.42 -12.58
N ALA A 54 -2.42 4.49 -11.80
CA ALA A 54 -2.30 4.44 -10.35
C ALA A 54 -3.44 3.64 -9.71
N ILE A 55 -4.69 3.88 -10.13
CA ILE A 55 -5.86 3.11 -9.68
C ILE A 55 -5.74 1.63 -10.08
N SER A 56 -5.33 1.35 -11.31
CA SER A 56 -5.19 -0.02 -11.82
C SER A 56 -4.16 -0.82 -11.03
N ILE A 57 -3.00 -0.23 -10.76
CA ILE A 57 -1.96 -0.87 -9.95
C ILE A 57 -2.42 -1.02 -8.51
N SER A 58 -3.01 0.01 -7.90
CA SER A 58 -3.56 -0.07 -6.54
C SER A 58 -4.44 -1.31 -6.35
N ARG A 59 -5.44 -1.48 -7.22
CA ARG A 59 -6.33 -2.65 -7.22
C ARG A 59 -5.64 -3.98 -7.45
N LYS A 60 -4.58 -3.98 -8.27
CA LYS A 60 -3.79 -5.18 -8.53
C LYS A 60 -3.02 -5.60 -7.27
N LEU A 61 -2.38 -4.65 -6.60
CA LEU A 61 -1.61 -4.89 -5.38
C LEU A 61 -2.53 -5.28 -4.21
N GLU A 62 -3.72 -4.67 -4.10
CA GLU A 62 -4.74 -5.05 -3.10
C GLU A 62 -5.14 -6.53 -3.25
N LYS A 63 -5.37 -6.98 -4.48
CA LYS A 63 -5.66 -8.38 -4.77
C LYS A 63 -4.50 -9.32 -4.42
N GLU A 64 -3.26 -8.86 -4.52
CA GLU A 64 -2.09 -9.67 -4.17
C GLU A 64 -1.83 -9.74 -2.67
N LEU A 65 -2.13 -8.67 -1.92
CA LEU A 65 -2.16 -8.72 -0.46
C LEU A 65 -3.22 -9.70 0.05
N ASN A 66 -4.33 -9.86 -0.69
CA ASN A 66 -5.41 -10.77 -0.34
C ASN A 66 -6.00 -10.47 1.06
N ASP A 67 -5.85 -9.24 1.53
CA ASP A 67 -6.41 -8.75 2.79
C ASP A 67 -7.51 -7.71 2.50
N PRO A 68 -8.78 -8.02 2.80
CA PRO A 68 -9.88 -7.12 2.51
C PRO A 68 -9.94 -5.90 3.45
N THR A 69 -9.16 -5.89 4.52
CA THR A 69 -9.10 -4.77 5.48
C THR A 69 -8.08 -3.71 5.07
N VAL A 70 -7.19 -4.03 4.13
CA VAL A 70 -6.13 -3.13 3.66
C VAL A 70 -6.53 -2.52 2.33
N THR A 71 -6.71 -1.21 2.32
CA THR A 71 -6.90 -0.44 1.09
C THR A 71 -5.57 0.18 0.66
N LEU A 72 -5.17 0.01 -0.60
CA LEU A 72 -3.98 0.65 -1.16
C LEU A 72 -4.38 1.83 -2.03
N SER A 73 -3.72 2.96 -1.81
CA SER A 73 -3.87 4.13 -2.66
C SER A 73 -2.51 4.56 -3.18
N ILE A 74 -2.29 4.32 -4.46
CA ILE A 74 -1.09 4.75 -5.15
C ILE A 74 -1.35 6.11 -5.77
N LEU A 75 -0.44 7.04 -5.52
CA LEU A 75 -0.48 8.40 -6.04
C LEU A 75 0.77 8.64 -6.92
N PRO A 76 0.61 9.24 -8.11
CA PRO A 76 1.76 9.71 -8.87
C PRO A 76 2.48 10.82 -8.11
N THR A 77 3.81 10.86 -8.17
CA THR A 77 4.58 12.00 -7.65
C THR A 77 4.63 13.09 -8.72
N GLU A 78 4.37 14.34 -8.35
CA GLU A 78 4.49 15.52 -9.24
C GLU A 78 5.91 15.72 -9.79
#